data_AF-R8VUG1-F1
#
_entry.id   AF-R8VUG1-F1
#
_cell.length_a   1.000
_cell.length_b   1.000
_cell.length_c   1.000
_cell.angle_alpha   90.00
_cell.angle_beta   90.00
_cell.angle_gamma   90.00
#
_symmetry.space_group_name_H-M   'P 1'
#
loop_
_entity.id
_entity.type
_entity.pdbx_description
1 polymer ?
#
loop_
_entity_poly.entity_id
_entity_poly.type
_entity_poly.pdbx_seq_one_letter_code
_entity_poly.pdbx_strand_id
1 'polypeptide(L)'
;MEQQIITYQQIKHNPEITALMERGNDMLGVLGYTEHSKKHACKVASGAGDILSALGHNKRVCELARIAGYMHDIGNCVNRVDHAHSGALLAFQILRGLEMLPDEVACVVSAIGQHDEKTGTAVDPISAAVILADKSDVRRNRVRNRVKARFDKHDRVNYAAIAADLNVRMEKKVIQLEIELDEDICSILDYFEIFLQRMLMCKRAAEVLGLKFRMNANGHKMC
;
A
#
# COMPACT_ATOMS: atom_id res chain seq x y z
N MET A 1 -15.92 -27.58 -11.40
CA MET A 1 -15.88 -26.43 -10.48
C MET A 1 -16.06 -25.19 -11.32
N GLU A 2 -17.12 -24.44 -11.06
CA GLU A 2 -17.55 -23.30 -11.87
C GLU A 2 -16.77 -22.07 -11.38
N GLN A 3 -16.05 -21.39 -12.27
CA GLN A 3 -15.20 -20.26 -11.89
C GLN A 3 -16.06 -19.07 -11.46
N GLN A 4 -15.64 -18.37 -10.40
CA GLN A 4 -16.42 -17.29 -9.80
C GLN A 4 -15.74 -15.92 -9.97
N ILE A 5 -16.56 -14.90 -10.21
CA ILE A 5 -16.12 -13.50 -10.14
C ILE A 5 -16.09 -13.08 -8.68
N ILE A 6 -14.90 -13.10 -8.09
CA ILE A 6 -14.70 -12.72 -6.68
C ILE A 6 -14.59 -11.20 -6.53
N THR A 7 -15.24 -10.66 -5.51
CA THR A 7 -15.28 -9.22 -5.19
C THR A 7 -14.43 -8.87 -3.97
N TYR A 8 -13.96 -7.62 -3.91
CA TYR A 8 -13.31 -7.03 -2.75
C TYR A 8 -14.15 -7.18 -1.48
N GLN A 9 -15.48 -7.06 -1.57
CA GLN A 9 -16.34 -7.23 -0.39
C GLN A 9 -16.29 -8.67 0.15
N GLN A 10 -16.26 -9.69 -0.71
CA GLN A 10 -16.10 -11.07 -0.26
C GLN A 10 -14.73 -11.28 0.41
N ILE A 11 -13.66 -10.75 -0.18
CA ILE A 11 -12.30 -10.81 0.37
C ILE A 11 -12.22 -10.09 1.73
N LYS A 12 -12.86 -8.92 1.85
CA LYS A 12 -12.90 -8.13 3.08
C LYS A 12 -13.54 -8.88 4.25
N HIS A 13 -14.59 -9.65 3.99
CA HIS A 13 -15.33 -10.41 5.01
C HIS A 13 -14.85 -11.86 5.16
N ASN A 14 -13.78 -12.25 4.46
CA ASN A 14 -13.23 -13.59 4.56
C ASN A 14 -12.53 -13.78 5.92
N PRO A 15 -12.91 -14.80 6.72
CA PRO A 15 -12.36 -15.02 8.05
C PRO A 15 -10.89 -15.47 8.05
N GLU A 16 -10.46 -16.22 7.04
CA GLU A 16 -9.07 -16.68 6.89
C GLU A 16 -8.15 -15.48 6.65
N ILE A 17 -8.51 -14.61 5.70
CA ILE A 17 -7.77 -13.38 5.42
C ILE A 17 -7.70 -12.48 6.65
N THR A 18 -8.82 -12.35 7.38
CA THR A 18 -8.89 -11.62 8.64
C THR A 18 -7.88 -12.14 9.67
N ALA A 19 -7.82 -13.46 9.88
CA ALA A 19 -6.93 -14.07 10.86
C ALA A 19 -5.45 -13.83 10.51
N LEU A 20 -5.09 -13.94 9.22
CA LEU A 20 -3.73 -13.67 8.76
C LEU A 20 -3.32 -12.22 9.00
N MET A 21 -4.19 -11.26 8.65
CA MET A 21 -3.93 -9.83 8.89
C MET A 21 -3.75 -9.51 10.38
N GLU A 22 -4.63 -10.03 11.23
CA GLU A 22 -4.56 -9.77 12.67
C GLU A 22 -3.28 -10.35 13.26
N ARG A 23 -2.92 -11.58 12.88
CA ARG A 23 -1.67 -12.21 13.31
C ARG A 23 -0.43 -11.44 12.83
N GLY A 24 -0.40 -11.02 11.58
CA GLY A 24 0.70 -10.23 11.03
C GLY A 24 0.83 -8.87 11.73
N ASN A 25 -0.30 -8.20 11.97
CA ASN A 25 -0.32 -6.94 12.71
C ASN A 25 0.20 -7.10 14.15
N ASP A 26 -0.13 -8.19 14.84
CA ASP A 26 0.36 -8.44 16.19
C ASP A 26 1.87 -8.70 16.20
N MET A 27 2.36 -9.54 15.28
CA MET A 27 3.79 -9.83 15.14
C MET A 27 4.60 -8.56 14.86
N LEU A 28 4.15 -7.72 13.93
CA LEU A 28 4.80 -6.45 13.63
C LEU A 28 4.81 -5.51 14.82
N GLY A 29 3.75 -5.52 15.65
CA GLY A 29 3.70 -4.76 16.90
C GLY A 29 4.78 -5.18 17.90
N VAL A 30 5.01 -6.49 18.05
CA VAL A 30 6.08 -7.02 18.92
C VAL A 30 7.47 -6.60 18.40
N LEU A 31 7.65 -6.56 17.09
CA LEU A 31 8.90 -6.16 16.43
C LEU A 31 9.13 -4.64 16.38
N GLY A 32 8.17 -3.84 16.85
CA GLY A 32 8.27 -2.37 16.87
C GLY A 32 7.94 -1.67 15.56
N TYR A 33 7.34 -2.37 14.58
CA TYR A 33 6.88 -1.74 13.34
C TYR A 33 5.54 -1.00 13.54
N THR A 34 5.27 -0.09 12.61
CA THR A 34 3.99 0.62 12.54
C THR A 34 2.79 -0.32 12.37
N GLU A 35 1.60 0.23 12.56
CA GLU A 35 0.34 -0.48 12.36
C GLU A 35 0.13 -0.87 10.88
N HIS A 36 -0.27 -2.14 10.69
CA HIS A 36 -0.60 -2.78 9.40
C HIS A 36 -1.89 -3.60 9.58
N SER A 37 -2.91 -2.95 10.14
CA SER A 37 -4.24 -3.51 10.44
C SER A 37 -5.15 -3.45 9.22
N LYS A 38 -6.36 -3.99 9.41
CA LYS A 38 -7.48 -3.86 8.47
C LYS A 38 -7.76 -2.42 8.04
N LYS A 39 -7.50 -1.42 8.88
CA LYS A 39 -7.69 0.00 8.52
C LYS A 39 -6.71 0.44 7.43
N HIS A 40 -5.44 0.07 7.56
CA HIS A 40 -4.43 0.29 6.55
C HIS A 40 -4.79 -0.45 5.25
N ALA A 41 -5.06 -1.76 5.34
CA ALA A 41 -5.47 -2.57 4.19
C ALA A 41 -6.69 -2.01 3.44
N CYS A 42 -7.72 -1.54 4.17
CA CYS A 42 -8.89 -0.90 3.55
C CYS A 42 -8.53 0.41 2.83
N LYS A 43 -7.63 1.23 3.38
CA LYS A 43 -7.22 2.48 2.75
C LYS A 43 -6.41 2.21 1.48
N VAL A 44 -5.48 1.25 1.52
CA VAL A 44 -4.71 0.83 0.34
C VAL A 44 -5.63 0.28 -0.74
N ALA A 45 -6.58 -0.59 -0.37
CA ALA A 45 -7.59 -1.09 -1.30
C ALA A 45 -8.39 0.03 -1.96
N SER A 46 -8.97 0.96 -1.17
CA SER A 46 -9.72 2.09 -1.71
C SER A 46 -8.86 2.94 -2.62
N GLY A 47 -7.70 3.38 -2.14
CA GLY A 47 -6.78 4.23 -2.89
C GLY A 47 -6.38 3.61 -4.23
N ALA A 48 -6.03 2.32 -4.25
CA ALA A 48 -5.66 1.63 -5.48
C ALA A 48 -6.83 1.59 -6.49
N GLY A 49 -8.02 1.25 -6.03
CA GLY A 49 -9.22 1.27 -6.86
C GLY A 49 -9.60 2.66 -7.36
N ASP A 50 -9.42 3.68 -6.53
CA ASP A 50 -9.78 5.07 -6.84
C ASP A 50 -8.79 5.70 -7.82
N ILE A 51 -7.49 5.39 -7.70
CA ILE A 51 -6.46 5.79 -8.68
C ILE A 51 -6.83 5.25 -10.07
N LEU A 52 -7.12 3.95 -10.20
CA LEU A 52 -7.45 3.34 -11.49
C LEU A 52 -8.79 3.83 -12.03
N SER A 53 -9.77 4.06 -11.16
CA SER A 53 -11.05 4.64 -11.55
C SER A 53 -10.88 6.07 -12.09
N ALA A 54 -10.04 6.90 -11.46
CA ALA A 54 -9.76 8.26 -11.92
C ALA A 54 -9.06 8.29 -13.28
N LEU A 55 -8.31 7.22 -13.62
CA LEU A 55 -7.65 7.03 -14.91
C LEU A 55 -8.58 6.42 -15.98
N GLY A 56 -9.82 6.08 -15.65
CA GLY A 56 -10.81 5.53 -16.58
C GLY A 56 -10.64 4.03 -16.85
N HIS A 57 -9.93 3.28 -16.00
CA HIS A 57 -9.90 1.82 -16.10
C HIS A 57 -11.28 1.21 -15.83
N ASN A 58 -11.54 0.04 -16.42
CA ASN A 58 -12.81 -0.65 -16.22
C ASN A 58 -13.01 -1.08 -14.75
N LYS A 59 -14.28 -1.30 -14.38
CA LYS A 59 -14.67 -1.66 -13.01
C LYS A 59 -13.97 -2.93 -12.51
N ARG A 60 -13.72 -3.91 -13.38
CA ARG A 60 -13.09 -5.17 -12.96
C ARG A 60 -11.62 -4.97 -12.58
N VAL A 61 -10.87 -4.20 -13.36
CA VAL A 61 -9.47 -3.85 -13.03
C VAL A 61 -9.39 -3.09 -11.71
N CYS A 62 -10.31 -2.15 -11.46
CA CYS A 62 -10.38 -1.45 -10.19
C CYS A 62 -10.70 -2.41 -9.02
N GLU A 63 -11.55 -3.42 -9.27
CA GLU A 63 -11.89 -4.45 -8.28
C GLU A 63 -10.69 -5.34 -7.94
N LEU A 64 -9.91 -5.77 -8.94
CA LEU A 64 -8.68 -6.53 -8.73
C LEU A 64 -7.63 -5.74 -7.95
N ALA A 65 -7.50 -4.43 -8.22
CA ALA A 65 -6.63 -3.54 -7.43
C ALA A 65 -7.09 -3.40 -5.98
N ARG A 66 -8.41 -3.36 -5.71
CA ARG A 66 -8.94 -3.38 -4.35
C ARG A 66 -8.65 -4.69 -3.63
N ILE A 67 -8.80 -5.82 -4.32
CA ILE A 67 -8.47 -7.15 -3.78
C ILE A 67 -6.98 -7.23 -3.43
N ALA A 68 -6.10 -6.90 -4.39
CA ALA A 68 -4.65 -6.91 -4.18
C ALA A 68 -4.22 -5.95 -3.07
N GLY A 69 -4.72 -4.71 -3.09
CA GLY A 69 -4.42 -3.71 -2.07
C GLY A 69 -4.91 -4.10 -0.67
N TYR A 70 -6.03 -4.83 -0.56
CA TYR A 70 -6.47 -5.34 0.74
C TYR A 70 -5.55 -6.46 1.23
N MET A 71 -5.16 -7.39 0.35
CA MET A 71 -4.40 -8.58 0.72
C MET A 71 -2.88 -8.37 0.78
N HIS A 72 -2.34 -7.23 0.34
CA HIS A 72 -0.90 -7.06 0.08
C HIS A 72 0.01 -7.44 1.26
N ASP A 73 -0.43 -7.14 2.49
CA ASP A 73 0.35 -7.33 3.70
C ASP A 73 0.10 -8.65 4.44
N ILE A 74 -0.73 -9.57 3.93
CA ILE A 74 -1.06 -10.81 4.69
C ILE A 74 0.17 -11.68 4.96
N GLY A 75 1.22 -11.56 4.14
CA GLY A 75 2.48 -12.27 4.34
C GLY A 75 3.24 -11.89 5.61
N ASN A 76 2.92 -10.74 6.22
CA ASN A 76 3.48 -10.36 7.52
C ASN A 76 3.06 -11.33 8.63
N CYS A 77 2.05 -12.20 8.44
CA CYS A 77 1.75 -13.27 9.40
C CYS A 77 2.85 -14.33 9.47
N VAL A 78 3.67 -14.45 8.43
CA VAL A 78 4.79 -15.38 8.33
C VAL A 78 6.08 -14.70 8.79
N ASN A 79 6.43 -13.58 8.16
CA ASN A 79 7.60 -12.78 8.49
C ASN A 79 7.50 -11.40 7.83
N ARG A 80 8.18 -10.39 8.38
CA ARG A 80 8.34 -9.09 7.71
C ARG A 80 9.28 -9.18 6.50
N VAL A 81 10.31 -10.01 6.61
CA VAL A 81 11.23 -10.31 5.51
C VAL A 81 10.46 -11.07 4.44
N ASP A 82 10.53 -10.59 3.20
CA ASP A 82 9.86 -11.17 2.04
C ASP A 82 8.33 -11.30 2.17
N HIS A 83 7.69 -10.43 2.98
CA HIS A 83 6.24 -10.46 3.20
C HIS A 83 5.43 -10.30 1.91
N ALA A 84 5.95 -9.59 0.91
CA ALA A 84 5.32 -9.52 -0.41
C ALA A 84 5.23 -10.91 -1.09
N HIS A 85 6.31 -11.71 -1.04
CA HIS A 85 6.33 -13.04 -1.66
C HIS A 85 5.50 -14.05 -0.87
N SER A 86 5.66 -14.10 0.46
CA SER A 86 4.84 -14.99 1.29
C SER A 86 3.36 -14.62 1.21
N GLY A 87 3.04 -13.33 1.17
CA GLY A 87 1.68 -12.81 0.98
C GLY A 87 1.10 -13.20 -0.38
N ALA A 88 1.90 -13.12 -1.44
CA ALA A 88 1.50 -13.54 -2.79
C ALA A 88 1.15 -15.04 -2.84
N LEU A 89 1.93 -15.91 -2.17
CA LEU A 89 1.66 -17.34 -2.09
C LEU A 89 0.40 -17.67 -1.26
N LEU A 90 0.21 -16.99 -0.13
CA LEU A 90 -1.00 -17.14 0.68
C LEU A 90 -2.24 -16.68 -0.09
N ALA A 91 -2.15 -15.54 -0.78
CA ALA A 91 -3.23 -15.02 -1.62
C ALA A 91 -3.55 -15.99 -2.77
N PHE A 92 -2.54 -16.55 -3.42
CA PHE A 92 -2.73 -17.57 -4.45
C PHE A 92 -3.56 -18.75 -3.94
N GLN A 93 -3.19 -19.32 -2.79
CA GLN A 93 -3.90 -20.44 -2.19
C GLN A 93 -5.36 -20.10 -1.87
N ILE A 94 -5.59 -18.96 -1.20
CA ILE A 94 -6.93 -18.53 -0.79
C ILE A 94 -7.81 -18.27 -2.01
N LEU A 95 -7.34 -17.49 -2.99
CA LEU A 95 -8.12 -17.11 -4.16
C LEU A 95 -8.42 -18.30 -5.07
N ARG A 96 -7.50 -19.26 -5.17
CA ARG A 96 -7.74 -20.55 -5.85
C ARG A 96 -8.78 -21.38 -5.11
N GLY A 97 -8.74 -21.41 -3.78
CA GLY A 97 -9.74 -22.08 -2.94
C GLY A 97 -11.14 -21.47 -3.07
N LEU A 98 -11.22 -20.17 -3.38
CA LEU A 98 -12.45 -19.45 -3.71
C LEU A 98 -12.89 -19.61 -5.18
N GLU A 99 -12.23 -20.46 -5.95
CA GLU A 99 -12.54 -20.71 -7.37
C GLU A 99 -12.47 -19.45 -8.26
N MET A 100 -11.65 -18.46 -7.87
CA MET A 100 -11.43 -17.25 -8.67
C MET A 100 -10.79 -17.58 -10.02
N LEU A 101 -11.15 -16.80 -11.04
CA LEU A 101 -10.60 -16.92 -12.39
C LEU A 101 -9.05 -16.93 -12.37
N PRO A 102 -8.37 -17.92 -13.01
CA PRO A 102 -6.92 -18.08 -12.87
C PRO A 102 -6.08 -16.89 -13.34
N ASP A 103 -6.51 -16.21 -14.40
CA ASP A 103 -5.88 -14.99 -14.92
C ASP A 103 -5.97 -13.84 -13.91
N GLU A 104 -7.12 -13.69 -13.26
CA GLU A 104 -7.31 -12.67 -12.23
C GLU A 104 -6.53 -12.97 -10.95
N VAL A 105 -6.42 -14.25 -10.58
CA VAL A 105 -5.52 -14.69 -9.49
C VAL A 105 -4.08 -14.29 -9.82
N ALA A 106 -3.62 -14.52 -11.04
CA ALA A 106 -2.28 -14.14 -11.47
C ALA A 106 -2.05 -12.63 -11.38
N CYS A 107 -3.03 -11.81 -11.79
CA CYS A 107 -2.97 -10.36 -11.63
C CYS A 107 -2.83 -9.92 -10.17
N VAL A 108 -3.66 -10.48 -9.28
CA VAL A 108 -3.63 -10.12 -7.85
C VAL A 108 -2.32 -10.53 -7.20
N VAL A 109 -1.87 -11.77 -7.42
CA VAL A 109 -0.64 -12.32 -6.84
C VAL A 109 0.59 -11.57 -7.35
N SER A 110 0.62 -11.20 -8.64
CA SER A 110 1.66 -10.35 -9.22
C SER A 110 1.72 -8.99 -8.51
N ALA A 111 0.57 -8.31 -8.35
CA ALA A 111 0.53 -7.02 -7.67
C ALA A 111 0.98 -7.09 -6.21
N ILE A 112 0.63 -8.17 -5.49
CA ILE A 112 1.11 -8.41 -4.12
C ILE A 112 2.62 -8.68 -4.11
N GLY A 113 3.15 -9.52 -5.00
CA GLY A 113 4.59 -9.81 -5.02
C GLY A 113 5.47 -8.58 -5.32
N GLN A 114 4.92 -7.59 -6.01
CA GLN A 114 5.66 -6.43 -6.50
C GLN A 114 5.63 -5.21 -5.56
N HIS A 115 4.94 -5.25 -4.42
CA HIS A 115 4.69 -4.04 -3.62
C HIS A 115 5.79 -3.68 -2.60
N ASP A 116 6.77 -4.54 -2.32
CA ASP A 116 7.87 -4.24 -1.39
C ASP A 116 9.03 -3.49 -2.06
N GLU A 117 9.58 -2.49 -1.36
CA GLU A 117 10.62 -1.60 -1.86
C GLU A 117 11.93 -2.31 -2.25
N LYS A 118 12.25 -3.45 -1.63
CA LYS A 118 13.52 -4.17 -1.84
C LYS A 118 13.47 -5.13 -3.01
N THR A 119 12.31 -5.73 -3.26
CA THR A 119 12.19 -6.86 -4.20
C THR A 119 11.24 -6.58 -5.36
N GLY A 120 10.43 -5.52 -5.26
CA GLY A 120 9.33 -5.26 -6.17
C GLY A 120 9.54 -4.09 -7.14
N THR A 121 8.76 -4.10 -8.21
CA THR A 121 8.59 -2.98 -9.14
C THR A 121 7.20 -3.03 -9.76
N ALA A 122 6.60 -1.86 -10.02
CA ALA A 122 5.36 -1.81 -10.81
C ALA A 122 5.60 -2.39 -12.21
N VAL A 123 4.70 -3.27 -12.66
CA VAL A 123 4.78 -3.94 -13.97
C VAL A 123 3.51 -3.81 -14.80
N ASP A 124 2.40 -3.45 -14.16
CA ASP A 124 1.08 -3.29 -14.76
C ASP A 124 0.27 -2.23 -13.99
N PRO A 125 -0.92 -1.82 -14.47
CA PRO A 125 -1.72 -0.82 -13.76
C PRO A 125 -2.12 -1.21 -12.34
N ILE A 126 -2.38 -2.50 -12.07
CA ILE A 126 -2.84 -2.98 -10.76
C ILE A 126 -1.72 -2.86 -9.73
N SER A 127 -0.55 -3.42 -10.03
CA SER A 127 0.65 -3.30 -9.19
C SER A 127 1.04 -1.84 -8.97
N ALA A 128 1.00 -1.01 -10.01
CA ALA A 128 1.28 0.42 -9.90
C ALA A 128 0.34 1.14 -8.92
N ALA A 129 -0.97 0.90 -9.02
CA ALA A 129 -1.94 1.52 -8.15
C ALA A 129 -1.82 1.05 -6.69
N VAL A 130 -1.54 -0.23 -6.46
CA VAL A 130 -1.28 -0.78 -5.11
C VAL A 130 -0.04 -0.14 -4.49
N ILE A 131 1.06 -0.05 -5.23
CA ILE A 131 2.29 0.60 -4.77
C ILE A 131 2.03 2.06 -4.40
N LEU A 132 1.37 2.83 -5.28
CA LEU A 132 1.06 4.23 -5.02
C LEU A 132 0.19 4.40 -3.77
N ALA A 133 -0.84 3.55 -3.61
CA ALA A 133 -1.75 3.62 -2.47
C ALA A 133 -1.10 3.22 -1.15
N ASP A 134 -0.23 2.19 -1.13
CA ASP A 134 0.50 1.76 0.07
C ASP A 134 1.59 2.76 0.47
N LYS A 135 2.51 3.05 -0.46
CA LYS A 135 3.72 3.82 -0.15
C LYS A 135 3.45 5.31 0.14
N SER A 136 2.27 5.80 -0.25
CA SER A 136 1.79 7.13 0.13
C SER A 136 1.02 7.17 1.45
N ASP A 137 0.72 6.02 2.08
CA ASP A 137 -0.02 5.98 3.34
C ASP A 137 0.85 6.27 4.56
N VAL A 138 1.26 7.52 4.69
CA VAL A 138 2.10 8.02 5.78
C VAL A 138 1.26 8.85 6.75
N ARG A 139 1.07 8.34 7.98
CA ARG A 139 0.18 8.96 8.97
C ARG A 139 0.66 8.73 10.40
N ARG A 140 0.54 9.77 11.24
CA ARG A 140 0.82 9.71 12.69
C ARG A 140 0.10 8.58 13.42
N ASN A 141 -1.13 8.25 13.01
CA ASN A 141 -1.93 7.22 13.68
C ASN A 141 -1.44 5.78 13.47
N ARG A 142 -0.50 5.55 12.54
CA ARG A 142 0.15 4.24 12.35
C ARG A 142 1.26 3.98 13.37
N VAL A 143 1.73 5.00 14.08
CA VAL A 143 2.77 4.85 15.11
C VAL A 143 2.17 4.19 16.35
N ARG A 144 2.66 2.98 16.66
CA ARG A 144 2.18 2.21 17.83
C ARG A 144 2.79 2.72 19.12
N ASN A 145 4.06 3.10 19.07
CA ASN A 145 4.78 3.59 20.23
C ASN A 145 4.14 4.90 20.73
N ARG A 146 3.71 4.92 21.99
CA ARG A 146 3.11 6.12 22.61
C ARG A 146 4.13 6.93 23.38
N VAL A 147 5.33 6.40 23.60
CA VAL A 147 6.39 7.04 24.38
C VAL A 147 7.37 7.73 23.43
N LYS A 148 7.16 9.04 23.21
CA LYS A 148 7.96 9.87 22.28
C LYS A 148 9.48 9.72 22.49
N ALA A 149 9.92 9.62 23.74
CA ALA A 149 11.34 9.46 24.09
C ALA A 149 11.99 8.16 23.58
N ARG A 150 11.19 7.17 23.15
CA ARG A 150 11.67 5.87 22.63
C ARG A 150 11.44 5.72 21.12
N PHE A 151 11.08 6.79 20.42
CA PHE A 151 10.82 6.71 18.98
C PHE A 151 12.10 6.39 18.21
N ASP A 152 12.01 5.38 17.35
CA ASP A 152 13.01 5.17 16.31
C ASP A 152 12.85 6.22 15.19
N LYS A 153 13.69 6.13 14.15
CA LYS A 153 13.62 7.08 13.02
C LYS A 153 12.31 6.98 12.24
N HIS A 154 11.72 5.79 12.10
CA HIS A 154 10.47 5.61 11.37
C HIS A 154 9.27 6.13 12.17
N ASP A 155 9.24 5.88 13.48
CA ASP A 155 8.26 6.41 14.41
C ASP A 155 8.27 7.94 14.37
N ARG A 156 9.45 8.58 14.42
CA ARG A 156 9.56 10.05 14.35
C ARG A 156 8.98 10.61 13.06
N VAL A 157 9.37 10.06 11.91
CA VAL A 157 8.90 10.56 10.60
C VAL A 157 7.40 10.32 10.41
N ASN A 158 6.90 9.12 10.73
CA ASN A 158 5.46 8.86 10.65
C ASN A 158 4.68 9.73 11.65
N TYR A 159 5.20 9.92 12.86
CA TYR A 159 4.56 10.78 13.86
C TYR A 159 4.62 12.25 13.47
N ALA A 160 5.59 12.70 12.68
CA ALA A 160 5.62 14.06 12.17
C ALA A 160 4.57 14.31 11.07
N ALA A 161 4.13 13.26 10.35
CA ALA A 161 3.09 13.38 9.32
C ALA A 161 1.69 13.61 9.93
N ILE A 162 1.28 14.88 9.95
CA ILE A 162 -0.03 15.36 10.42
C ILE A 162 -1.12 14.94 9.43
N ALA A 163 -0.88 15.19 8.13
CA ALA A 163 -1.77 14.84 7.04
C ALA A 163 -0.97 14.35 5.83
N ALA A 164 -1.58 13.46 5.03
CA ALA A 164 -1.04 12.99 3.78
C ALA A 164 -2.17 12.64 2.81
N ASP A 165 -2.18 13.30 1.66
CA ASP A 165 -3.23 13.17 0.64
C ASP A 165 -2.62 12.90 -0.74
N LEU A 166 -3.09 11.83 -1.37
CA LEU A 166 -2.68 11.44 -2.72
C LEU A 166 -3.78 11.75 -3.71
N ASN A 167 -3.49 12.62 -4.68
CA ASN A 167 -4.48 13.14 -5.63
C ASN A 167 -4.06 12.92 -7.08
N VAL A 168 -4.94 12.31 -7.88
CA VAL A 168 -4.75 12.17 -9.33
C VAL A 168 -5.25 13.44 -10.02
N ARG A 169 -4.36 14.13 -10.74
CA ARG A 169 -4.61 15.37 -11.47
C ARG A 169 -4.49 15.11 -12.98
N MET A 170 -5.57 14.59 -13.57
CA MET A 170 -5.58 14.13 -14.96
C MET A 170 -5.24 15.21 -15.98
N GLU A 171 -5.71 16.44 -15.78
CA GLU A 171 -5.40 17.60 -16.64
C GLU A 171 -3.89 17.84 -16.76
N LYS A 172 -3.14 17.55 -15.71
CA LYS A 172 -1.68 17.75 -15.64
C LYS A 172 -0.89 16.46 -15.85
N LYS A 173 -1.57 15.32 -16.06
CA LYS A 173 -0.98 13.96 -16.08
C LYS A 173 -0.06 13.70 -14.89
N VAL A 174 -0.53 14.03 -13.70
CA VAL A 174 0.25 13.96 -12.46
C VAL A 174 -0.54 13.23 -11.39
N ILE A 175 0.15 12.41 -10.60
CA ILE A 175 -0.33 12.00 -9.28
C ILE A 175 0.51 12.70 -8.22
N GLN A 176 -0.14 13.42 -7.31
CA GLN A 176 0.50 14.33 -6.37
C GLN A 176 0.25 13.88 -4.93
N LEU A 177 1.32 13.65 -4.19
CA LEU A 177 1.32 13.41 -2.75
C LEU A 177 1.58 14.74 -2.03
N GLU A 178 0.62 15.19 -1.23
CA GLU A 178 0.73 16.36 -0.38
C GLU A 178 0.87 15.89 1.07
N ILE A 179 1.91 16.34 1.76
CA ILE A 179 2.20 15.97 3.15
C ILE A 179 2.33 17.22 4.00
N GLU A 180 1.66 17.20 5.14
CA GLU A 180 1.83 18.18 6.20
C GLU A 180 2.69 17.56 7.31
N LEU A 181 3.85 18.16 7.56
CA LEU A 181 4.85 17.71 8.54
C LEU A 181 4.96 18.70 9.70
N ASP A 182 5.02 18.14 10.90
CA ASP A 182 5.39 18.81 12.14
C ASP A 182 6.93 18.99 12.17
N GLU A 183 7.44 20.13 11.68
CA GLU A 183 8.88 20.37 11.53
C GLU A 183 9.63 20.50 12.86
N ASP A 184 8.92 20.73 13.98
CA ASP A 184 9.50 20.67 15.33
C ASP A 184 9.91 19.23 15.73
N ILE A 185 9.33 18.21 15.07
CA ILE A 185 9.58 16.79 15.35
C ILE A 185 10.58 16.18 14.36
N CYS A 186 10.45 16.54 13.09
CA CYS A 186 11.20 15.95 11.99
C CYS A 186 11.38 16.97 10.88
N SER A 187 12.61 17.19 10.44
CA SER A 187 12.84 18.04 9.28
C SER A 187 12.31 17.38 8.00
N ILE A 188 12.05 18.18 6.98
CA ILE A 188 11.69 17.68 5.65
C ILE A 188 12.81 16.75 5.13
N LEU A 189 14.09 17.10 5.33
CA LEU A 189 15.22 16.26 4.90
C LEU A 189 15.24 14.89 5.56
N ASP A 190 14.97 14.81 6.87
CA ASP A 190 14.88 13.53 7.59
C ASP A 190 13.74 12.66 7.03
N TYR A 191 12.60 13.27 6.72
CA TYR A 191 11.49 12.58 6.07
C TYR A 191 11.94 11.97 4.74
N PHE A 192 12.62 12.77 3.92
CA PHE A 192 13.13 12.31 2.62
C PHE A 192 14.13 11.18 2.77
N GLU A 193 15.08 11.27 3.70
CA GLU A 193 16.07 10.23 3.90
C GLU A 193 15.43 8.87 4.22
N ILE A 194 14.42 8.86 5.10
CA ILE A 194 13.74 7.62 5.50
C ILE A 194 12.83 7.06 4.41
N PHE A 195 12.14 7.92 3.67
CA PHE A 195 11.14 7.49 2.69
C PHE A 195 11.59 7.60 1.23
N LEU A 196 12.87 7.89 0.96
CA LEU A 196 13.39 8.04 -0.40
C LEU A 196 13.06 6.83 -1.29
N GLN A 197 13.30 5.61 -0.79
CA GLN A 197 13.03 4.39 -1.56
C GLN A 197 11.54 4.23 -1.88
N ARG A 198 10.66 4.58 -0.94
CA ARG A 198 9.20 4.60 -1.16
C ARG A 198 8.82 5.58 -2.25
N MET A 199 9.37 6.80 -2.20
CA MET A 199 9.07 7.84 -3.18
C MET A 199 9.61 7.51 -4.58
N LEU A 200 10.78 6.88 -4.67
CA LEU A 200 11.31 6.36 -5.93
C LEU A 200 10.42 5.25 -6.50
N MET A 201 9.89 4.37 -5.64
CA MET A 201 8.95 3.34 -6.05
C MET A 201 7.63 3.95 -6.55
N CYS A 202 7.07 4.94 -5.85
CA CYS A 202 5.91 5.70 -6.30
C CYS A 202 6.15 6.38 -7.66
N LYS A 203 7.33 6.95 -7.87
CA LYS A 203 7.71 7.56 -9.15
C LYS A 203 7.62 6.56 -10.30
N ARG A 204 8.24 5.39 -10.15
CA ARG A 204 8.21 4.32 -11.17
C ARG A 204 6.79 3.79 -11.39
N ALA A 205 6.00 3.63 -10.33
CA ALA A 205 4.61 3.22 -10.43
C ALA A 205 3.74 4.24 -11.19
N ALA A 206 3.94 5.54 -10.94
CA ALA A 206 3.25 6.59 -11.69
C ALA A 206 3.60 6.54 -13.19
N GLU A 207 4.85 6.25 -13.55
CA GLU A 207 5.32 6.13 -14.94
C GLU A 207 4.59 4.99 -15.67
N VAL A 208 4.36 3.84 -15.01
CA VAL A 208 3.57 2.71 -15.57
C VAL A 208 2.13 3.12 -15.88
N LEU A 209 1.56 4.04 -15.09
CA LEU A 209 0.22 4.61 -15.32
C LEU A 209 0.23 5.78 -16.32
N GLY A 210 1.37 6.11 -16.92
CA GLY A 210 1.50 7.25 -17.83
C GLY A 210 1.41 8.62 -17.14
N LEU A 211 1.68 8.67 -15.83
CA LEU A 211 1.64 9.86 -14.99
C LEU A 211 3.04 10.26 -14.52
N LYS A 212 3.18 11.52 -14.10
CA LYS A 212 4.33 11.98 -13.32
C LYS A 212 3.98 11.95 -11.83
N PHE A 213 4.82 11.35 -11.00
CA PHE A 213 4.72 11.50 -9.55
C PHE A 213 5.23 12.87 -9.13
N ARG A 214 4.50 13.54 -8.23
CA ARG A 214 4.96 14.75 -7.55
C ARG A 214 4.76 14.63 -6.05
N MET A 215 5.69 15.17 -5.29
CA MET A 215 5.57 15.23 -3.83
C MET A 215 5.81 16.65 -3.34
N ASN A 216 4.88 17.13 -2.51
CA ASN A 216 4.99 18.38 -1.78
C ASN A 216 4.95 18.11 -0.27
N ALA A 217 5.83 18.76 0.48
CA ALA A 217 5.83 18.73 1.94
C ALA A 217 5.77 20.17 2.47
N ASN A 218 4.78 20.52 3.30
CA ASN A 218 4.58 21.88 3.84
C ASN A 218 4.58 22.97 2.75
N GLY A 219 3.98 22.69 1.59
CA GLY A 219 3.95 23.62 0.45
C GLY A 219 5.25 23.69 -0.37
N HIS A 220 6.34 23.07 0.09
CA HIS A 220 7.58 22.95 -0.67
C HIS A 220 7.51 21.78 -1.65
N LYS A 221 7.86 22.05 -2.91
CA LYS A 221 7.99 21.02 -3.94
C LYS A 221 9.28 20.26 -3.75
N MET A 222 9.18 18.93 -3.71
CA MET A 222 10.33 18.06 -3.42
C MET A 222 10.72 17.16 -4.59
N CYS A 223 9.74 16.70 -5.36
CA CYS A 223 9.90 15.86 -6.55
C CYS A 223 8.81 16.21 -7.57
#